data_AF-A0A239X086-F1
#
_entry.id   AF-A0A239X086-F1
#
_cell.length_a   1.000
_cell.length_b   1.000
_cell.length_c   1.000
_cell.angle_alpha   90.00
_cell.angle_beta   90.00
_cell.angle_gamma   90.00
#
_symmetry.space_group_name_H-M   'P 1'
#
loop_
_entity.id
_entity.type
_entity.pdbx_description
1 polymer ?
#
loop_
_entity_poly.entity_id
_entity_poly.type
_entity_poly.pdbx_seq_one_letter_code
_entity_poly.pdbx_strand_id
1 'polypeptide(L)' 'MYKLYFILNGKRKKQGEFSTLEEAEKHMMMLIDNKSRIKSWYIVKRQKDNHIFYDYGAHNAEYIVEVD' A
#
# COMPACT_ATOMS: atom_id res chain seq x y z
N MET A 1 -12.90 -6.50 5.54
CA MET A 1 -11.88 -7.20 4.73
C MET A 1 -10.89 -6.17 4.20
N TYR A 2 -9.61 -6.51 4.04
CA TYR A 2 -8.58 -5.53 3.67
C TYR A 2 -8.06 -5.78 2.25
N LYS A 3 -8.32 -4.86 1.34
CA LYS A 3 -7.91 -5.00 -0.08
C LYS A 3 -6.73 -4.09 -0.37
N LEU A 4 -5.60 -4.66 -0.76
CA LEU A 4 -4.38 -3.91 -1.08
C LEU A 4 -4.30 -3.59 -2.58
N TYR A 5 -4.02 -2.33 -2.89
CA TYR A 5 -3.85 -1.83 -4.25
C TYR A 5 -2.55 -1.05 -4.37
N PHE A 6 -1.95 -1.17 -5.56
CA PHE A 6 -0.85 -0.32 -5.99
C PHE A 6 -1.37 0.63 -7.07
N ILE A 7 -1.14 1.93 -6.89
CA ILE A 7 -1.48 2.95 -7.88
C ILE A 7 -0.18 3.38 -8.56
N LEU A 8 -0.19 3.40 -9.90
CA LEU A 8 0.90 3.93 -10.70
C LEU A 8 0.33 4.80 -11.82
N ASN A 9 0.70 6.08 -11.85
CA ASN A 9 0.17 7.05 -12.81
C ASN A 9 -1.37 7.07 -12.84
N GLY A 10 -2.01 7.06 -11.66
CA GLY A 10 -3.47 7.03 -11.51
C GLY A 10 -4.14 5.68 -11.86
N LYS A 11 -3.39 4.69 -12.36
CA LYS A 11 -3.92 3.36 -12.65
C LYS A 11 -3.80 2.47 -11.42
N ARG A 12 -4.92 1.87 -11.03
CA ARG A 12 -5.01 1.03 -9.84
C ARG A 12 -4.87 -0.46 -10.20
N LYS A 13 -4.00 -1.17 -9.47
CA LYS A 13 -3.80 -2.62 -9.62
C LYS A 13 -3.90 -3.33 -8.27
N LYS A 14 -4.85 -4.26 -8.15
CA LYS A 14 -5.03 -5.11 -6.96
C LYS A 14 -3.78 -5.97 -6.74
N GLN A 15 -3.25 -5.96 -5.52
CA GLN A 15 -2.11 -6.78 -5.10
C GLN A 15 -2.55 -7.98 -4.26
N GLY A 16 -3.65 -7.87 -3.53
CA GLY A 16 -4.19 -8.96 -2.72
C GLY A 16 -5.39 -8.56 -1.87
N GLU A 17 -5.98 -9.53 -1.20
CA GLU A 17 -7.00 -9.35 -0.16
C GLU A 17 -6.60 -10.14 1.07
N PHE A 18 -6.85 -9.55 2.22
CA PHE A 18 -6.34 -10.03 3.50
C PHE A 18 -7.43 -9.95 4.57
N SER A 19 -7.31 -10.83 5.56
CA SER A 19 -8.26 -10.89 6.66
C SER A 19 -7.98 -9.79 7.68
N THR A 20 -6.71 -9.39 7.80
CA THR A 20 -6.28 -8.34 8.73
C THR A 20 -5.52 -7.22 8.01
N LEU A 21 -5.49 -6.04 8.64
CA LEU A 21 -4.68 -4.92 8.17
C LEU A 21 -3.18 -5.26 8.20
N GLU A 22 -2.74 -5.96 9.26
CA GLU A 22 -1.35 -6.34 9.45
C GLU A 22 -0.83 -7.24 8.31
N GLU A 23 -1.65 -8.19 7.84
CA GLU A 23 -1.33 -9.03 6.69
C GLU A 23 -1.16 -8.19 5.41
N ALA A 24 -2.04 -7.22 5.19
CA ALA A 24 -1.97 -6.32 4.04
C ALA A 24 -0.72 -5.44 4.09
N GLU A 25 -0.41 -4.87 5.26
CA GLU A 25 0.77 -4.04 5.49
C GLU A 25 2.06 -4.85 5.32
N LYS A 26 2.15 -6.06 5.89
CA LYS A 26 3.31 -6.95 5.73
C LYS A 26 3.55 -7.32 4.27
N HIS A 27 2.48 -7.60 3.53
CA HIS A 27 2.60 -7.88 2.10
C HIS A 27 3.09 -6.65 1.31
N MET A 28 2.55 -5.47 1.61
CA MET A 28 3.00 -4.21 1.02
C MET A 28 4.47 -3.92 1.31
N MET A 29 4.92 -4.06 2.56
CA MET A 29 6.31 -3.83 2.95
C MET A 29 7.26 -4.76 2.18
N MET A 30 6.92 -6.05 2.10
CA MET A 30 7.66 -7.03 1.29
C MET A 30 7.73 -6.62 -0.18
N LEU A 31 6.65 -6.10 -0.78
CA LEU A 31 6.67 -5.62 -2.16
C LEU A 31 7.59 -4.42 -2.34
N ILE A 32 7.55 -3.46 -1.40
CA ILE A 32 8.39 -2.26 -1.45
C ILE A 32 9.86 -2.65 -1.29
N ASP A 33 10.20 -3.45 -0.28
CA ASP A 33 11.59 -3.82 -0.01
C ASP A 33 12.23 -4.66 -1.12
N ASN A 34 11.44 -5.47 -1.83
CA ASN A 34 11.92 -6.31 -2.93
C ASN A 34 11.94 -5.61 -4.30
N LYS A 35 11.03 -4.67 -4.56
CA LYS A 35 10.83 -4.07 -5.90
C LYS A 35 11.26 -2.60 -5.99
N SER A 36 11.44 -1.93 -4.85
CA SER A 36 11.83 -0.53 -4.78
C SER A 36 13.25 -0.38 -4.29
N ARG A 37 13.89 0.73 -4.69
CA ARG A 37 15.12 1.21 -4.05
C ARG A 37 14.84 1.89 -2.71
N ILE A 38 13.58 2.27 -2.48
CA ILE A 38 13.10 2.88 -1.25
C ILE A 38 12.78 1.78 -0.24
N LYS A 39 13.11 2.01 1.02
CA LYS A 39 12.87 1.06 2.11
C LYS A 39 11.55 1.33 2.81
N SER A 40 10.88 0.26 3.22
CA SER A 40 9.54 0.29 3.80
C SER A 40 9.41 1.07 5.11
N TRP A 41 10.52 1.29 5.83
CA TRP A 41 10.52 2.03 7.09
C TRP A 41 10.30 3.56 6.94
N TYR A 42 10.42 4.10 5.72
CA TYR A 42 10.13 5.51 5.43
C TYR A 42 8.66 5.78 5.07
N ILE A 43 7.81 4.74 5.03
CA ILE A 43 6.45 4.87 4.54
C ILE A 43 5.62 5.70 5.52
N VAL A 44 5.02 6.77 5.01
CA VAL A 44 4.08 7.60 5.77
C VAL A 44 2.66 7.08 5.53
N LYS A 45 1.97 6.79 6.63
CA LYS A 45 0.57 6.35 6.63
C LYS A 45 -0.37 7.54 6.79
N ARG A 46 -1.40 7.62 5.95
CA ARG A 46 -2.50 8.58 6.07
C ARG A 46 -3.82 7.83 5.95
N GLN A 47 -4.74 8.05 6.89
CA GLN A 47 -6.07 7.42 6.85
C GLN A 47 -7.12 8.47 6.51
N LYS A 48 -8.04 8.12 5.61
CA LYS A 48 -9.20 8.92 5.26
C LYS A 48 -10.36 8.00 4.91
N ASP A 49 -11.49 8.18 5.58
CA ASP A 49 -12.68 7.34 5.40
C ASP A 49 -12.33 5.85 5.54
N ASN A 50 -12.70 5.03 4.55
CA ASN A 50 -12.40 3.59 4.50
C ASN A 50 -11.08 3.26 3.79
N HIS A 51 -10.21 4.25 3.63
CA HIS A 51 -8.96 4.13 2.88
C HIS A 51 -7.76 4.45 3.76
N ILE A 52 -6.74 3.60 3.67
CA ILE A 52 -5.43 3.82 4.28
C ILE A 52 -4.41 3.96 3.14
N PHE A 53 -3.81 5.13 3.05
CA PHE A 53 -2.82 5.50 2.05
C PHE A 53 -1.42 5.35 2.62
N TYR A 54 -0.52 4.81 1.81
CA TYR A 54 0.88 4.58 2.14
C TYR A 54 1.75 5.28 1.11
N ASP A 55 2.26 6.44 1.52
CA ASP A 55 3.18 7.24 0.73
C ASP A 55 4.60 6.77 1.03
N TYR A 56 5.25 6.23 0.00
CA TYR A 56 6.61 5.72 0.10
C TYR A 56 7.59 6.56 -0.70
N GLY A 57 7.28 7.83 -0.98
CA GLY A 57 8.19 8.79 -1.62
C GLY A 57 8.36 8.60 -3.13
N ALA A 58 7.47 7.85 -3.78
CA ALA A 58 7.45 7.73 -5.23
C ALA A 58 6.48 8.76 -5.83
N HIS A 59 7.00 9.69 -6.63
CA HIS A 59 6.23 10.84 -7.16
C HIS A 59 4.91 10.48 -7.86
N ASN A 60 4.80 9.29 -8.48
CA ASN A 60 3.61 8.86 -9.21
C ASN A 60 3.08 7.50 -8.75
N ALA A 61 3.48 7.04 -7.57
CA ALA A 61 3.10 5.73 -7.08
C ALA A 61 2.83 5.70 -5.57
N GLU A 62 1.76 5.00 -5.19
CA GLU A 62 1.34 4.84 -3.80
C GLU A 62 0.67 3.48 -3.60
N TYR A 63 0.61 3.04 -2.35
CA TYR A 63 -0.22 1.91 -1.96
C TYR A 63 -1.45 2.39 -1.21
N ILE A 64 -2.57 1.69 -1.43
CA ILE A 64 -3.82 1.93 -0.71
C ILE A 64 -4.36 0.61 -0.19
N VAL A 65 -4.78 0.60 1.07
CA VAL A 65 -5.63 -0.45 1.64
C VAL A 65 -7.05 0.09 1.77
N GLU A 66 -8.00 -0.58 1.13
CA GLU A 66 -9.44 -0.35 1.34
C GLU A 66 -9.97 -1.29 2.40
N VAL A 67 -10.75 -0.72 3.33
CA VAL A 67 -11.44 -1.43 4.39
C VAL A 67 -12.90 -1.62 3.96
N ASP A 68 -13.25 -2.86 3.62
CA ASP A 68 -14.63 -3.32 3.46
C ASP A 68 -15.25 -3.70 4.81
#